data_AF-A0A8M8UUB3-F1
#
_entry.id   AF-A0A8M8UUB3-F1
#
_cell.length_a   1.000
_cell.length_b   1.000
_cell.length_c   1.000
_cell.angle_alpha   90.00
_cell.angle_beta   90.00
_cell.angle_gamma   90.00
#
_symmetry.space_group_name_H-M   'P 1'
#
loop_
_entity.id
_entity.type
_entity.pdbx_description
1 polymer ?
#
loop_
_entity_poly.entity_id
_entity_poly.type
_entity_poly.pdbx_seq_one_letter_code
_entity_poly.pdbx_strand_id
1 'polypeptide(L)'
;MHADPSKEPSLGVMNTVIAAMALDYPPDKLAVYLQDDGGSYVTLNASREAWKFARFWVPLRRKYELKIACPAAYFSSKESAHEKFIGSSEFAAEKKIIEKSYTEFQEALEKNSVNASASVSGDRPPLIEVGYRYFTAVEDALTSISLHCKGWISVYIAPASPCFLGASTTNLNDMLVQ
;
A
#
# COMPACT_ATOMS: atom_id res chain seq x y z
N MET A 1 22.29 4.23 -4.78
CA MET A 1 21.41 3.22 -4.17
C MET A 1 20.29 2.96 -5.17
N HIS A 2 20.24 1.80 -5.84
CA HIS A 2 19.11 1.46 -6.71
C HIS A 2 18.18 0.54 -5.92
N ALA A 3 16.93 0.97 -5.74
CA ALA A 3 15.86 0.10 -5.30
C ALA A 3 15.80 -1.08 -6.29
N ASP A 4 15.88 -2.31 -5.77
CA ASP A 4 15.78 -3.52 -6.58
C ASP A 4 14.29 -3.84 -6.76
N PRO A 5 13.71 -3.60 -7.96
CA PRO A 5 12.27 -3.77 -8.19
C PRO A 5 11.83 -5.23 -8.03
N SER A 6 12.78 -6.18 -8.03
CA SER A 6 12.53 -7.60 -7.81
C SER A 6 12.51 -8.01 -6.33
N LYS A 7 12.87 -7.10 -5.40
CA LYS A 7 12.92 -7.34 -3.94
C LYS A 7 11.89 -6.55 -3.13
N GLU A 8 11.13 -5.64 -3.75
CA GLU A 8 10.11 -4.88 -3.03
C GLU A 8 8.88 -5.75 -2.69
N PRO A 9 8.32 -5.67 -1.47
CA PRO A 9 7.25 -6.57 -1.05
C PRO A 9 5.91 -6.08 -1.63
N SER A 10 5.65 -6.45 -2.89
CA SER A 10 4.46 -6.04 -3.64
C SER A 10 3.17 -6.29 -2.86
N LEU A 11 3.04 -7.44 -2.19
CA LEU A 11 1.82 -7.80 -1.48
C LEU A 11 1.75 -7.21 -0.06
N GLY A 12 2.86 -7.20 0.69
CA GLY A 12 2.90 -6.72 2.08
C GLY A 12 2.68 -5.20 2.19
N VAL A 13 3.35 -4.44 1.33
CA VAL A 13 3.19 -2.98 1.24
C VAL A 13 1.75 -2.65 0.84
N MET A 14 1.23 -3.31 -0.20
CA MET A 14 -0.12 -3.00 -0.69
C MET A 14 -1.21 -3.41 0.30
N ASN A 15 -1.05 -4.51 1.03
CA ASN A 15 -1.95 -4.84 2.15
C ASN A 15 -1.96 -3.74 3.22
N THR A 16 -0.81 -3.12 3.48
CA THR A 16 -0.69 -2.01 4.42
C THR A 16 -1.38 -0.75 3.88
N VAL A 17 -1.18 -0.42 2.61
CA VAL A 17 -1.88 0.70 1.94
C VAL A 17 -3.40 0.50 1.99
N ILE A 18 -3.89 -0.70 1.68
CA ILE A 18 -5.31 -1.04 1.76
C ILE A 18 -5.83 -0.94 3.20
N ALA A 19 -5.05 -1.41 4.18
CA ALA A 19 -5.41 -1.29 5.60
C ALA A 19 -5.50 0.17 6.04
N ALA A 20 -4.58 1.03 5.57
CA ALA A 20 -4.61 2.47 5.81
C ALA A 20 -5.86 3.12 5.20
N MET A 21 -6.22 2.77 3.95
CA MET A 21 -7.46 3.23 3.30
C MET A 21 -8.73 2.76 4.04
N ALA A 22 -8.64 1.64 4.75
CA ALA A 22 -9.74 1.04 5.47
C ALA A 22 -9.83 1.49 6.94
N LEU A 23 -8.98 2.41 7.39
CA LEU A 23 -9.06 2.99 8.73
C LEU A 23 -10.43 3.61 8.99
N ASP A 24 -10.88 3.50 10.25
CA ASP A 24 -12.11 4.11 10.71
C ASP A 24 -11.86 5.59 11.00
N TYR A 25 -11.82 6.38 9.93
CA TYR A 25 -11.59 7.82 9.97
C TYR A 25 -12.53 8.52 8.98
N PRO A 26 -12.96 9.77 9.25
CA PRO A 26 -13.83 10.51 8.33
C PRO A 26 -13.21 10.57 6.91
N PRO A 27 -13.97 10.23 5.86
CA PRO A 27 -13.44 10.11 4.51
C PRO A 27 -12.95 11.44 3.93
N ASP A 28 -13.46 12.56 4.42
CA ASP A 28 -13.03 13.92 4.10
C ASP A 28 -11.70 14.32 4.76
N LYS A 29 -11.21 13.52 5.72
CA LYS A 29 -10.00 13.80 6.50
C LYS A 29 -8.91 12.74 6.36
N LEU A 30 -9.23 11.59 5.75
CA LEU A 30 -8.26 10.52 5.51
C LEU A 30 -7.63 10.70 4.12
N ALA A 31 -6.33 10.95 4.09
CA ALA A 31 -5.52 10.84 2.90
C ALA A 31 -4.39 9.84 3.15
N VAL A 32 -4.15 8.96 2.19
CA VAL A 32 -3.05 7.98 2.23
C VAL A 32 -2.07 8.35 1.12
N TYR A 33 -0.83 8.64 1.51
CA TYR A 33 0.26 8.94 0.60
C TYR A 33 1.22 7.76 0.57
N LEU A 34 1.52 7.28 -0.63
CA LEU A 34 2.56 6.29 -0.87
C LEU A 34 3.69 6.99 -1.62
N GLN A 35 4.87 7.05 -1.01
CA GLN A 35 6.07 7.58 -1.64
C GLN A 35 6.91 6.41 -2.16
N ASP A 36 7.27 6.47 -3.45
CA ASP A 36 8.09 5.47 -4.13
C ASP A 36 9.33 6.17 -4.69
N ASP A 37 10.46 6.04 -4.00
CA ASP A 37 11.73 6.63 -4.41
C ASP A 37 12.35 5.89 -5.62
N GLY A 38 11.90 4.68 -5.91
CA GLY A 38 12.34 3.87 -7.06
C GLY A 38 11.58 4.20 -8.35
N GLY A 39 10.41 4.83 -8.25
CA GLY A 39 9.57 5.21 -9.39
C GLY A 39 9.22 4.04 -10.31
N SER A 40 9.07 2.83 -9.75
CA SER A 40 9.05 1.61 -10.55
C SER A 40 7.66 1.36 -11.16
N TYR A 41 7.63 0.85 -12.40
CA TYR A 41 6.36 0.45 -13.03
C TYR A 41 5.63 -0.63 -12.24
N VAL A 42 6.39 -1.47 -11.52
CA VAL A 42 5.86 -2.52 -10.66
C VAL A 42 5.06 -1.91 -9.51
N THR A 43 5.64 -0.92 -8.83
CA THR A 43 5.03 -0.24 -7.68
C THR A 43 3.80 0.57 -8.09
N LEU A 44 3.85 1.24 -9.24
CA LEU A 44 2.69 1.91 -9.83
C LEU A 44 1.54 0.94 -10.12
N ASN A 45 1.82 -0.17 -10.79
CA ASN A 45 0.77 -1.15 -11.11
C ASN A 45 0.27 -1.87 -9.86
N ALA A 46 1.15 -2.17 -8.91
CA ALA A 46 0.76 -2.73 -7.62
C ALA A 46 -0.20 -1.79 -6.87
N SER A 47 0.07 -0.49 -6.89
CA SER A 47 -0.81 0.55 -6.32
C SER A 47 -2.17 0.60 -7.01
N ARG A 48 -2.20 0.46 -8.35
CA ARG A 48 -3.45 0.39 -9.13
C ARG A 48 -4.29 -0.83 -8.77
N GLU A 49 -3.67 -2.00 -8.69
CA GLU A 49 -4.38 -3.23 -8.31
C GLU A 49 -4.86 -3.18 -6.85
N ALA A 50 -4.05 -2.62 -5.94
CA ALA A 50 -4.44 -2.38 -4.56
C ALA A 50 -5.67 -1.46 -4.45
N TRP A 51 -5.69 -0.37 -5.22
CA TRP A 51 -6.84 0.54 -5.27
C TRP A 51 -8.11 -0.15 -5.81
N LYS A 52 -7.99 -0.96 -6.87
CA LYS A 52 -9.13 -1.72 -7.41
C LYS A 52 -9.74 -2.64 -6.35
N PHE A 53 -8.89 -3.38 -5.62
CA PHE A 53 -9.35 -4.23 -4.53
C PHE A 53 -9.95 -3.43 -3.37
N ALA A 54 -9.33 -2.31 -2.98
CA ALA A 54 -9.80 -1.44 -1.90
C ALA A 54 -11.24 -0.96 -2.11
N ARG A 55 -11.68 -0.75 -3.36
CA ARG A 55 -13.06 -0.37 -3.70
C ARG A 55 -14.11 -1.41 -3.27
N PHE A 56 -13.74 -2.67 -3.09
CA PHE A 56 -14.62 -3.71 -2.57
C PHE A 56 -14.38 -3.96 -1.08
N TRP A 57 -13.12 -3.96 -0.66
CA TRP A 57 -12.72 -4.21 0.73
C TRP A 57 -13.22 -3.14 1.70
N VAL A 58 -13.02 -1.85 1.39
CA VAL A 58 -13.37 -0.75 2.30
C VAL A 58 -14.88 -0.70 2.59
N PRO A 59 -15.78 -0.82 1.60
CA PRO A 59 -17.22 -0.91 1.87
C PRO A 59 -17.63 -2.12 2.72
N LEU A 60 -17.08 -3.31 2.45
CA LEU A 60 -17.37 -4.51 3.27
C LEU A 60 -16.93 -4.30 4.72
N ARG A 61 -15.71 -3.80 4.93
CA ARG A 61 -15.18 -3.54 6.27
C ARG A 61 -16.09 -2.61 7.06
N ARG A 62 -16.58 -1.56 6.43
CA ARG A 62 -17.50 -0.59 7.04
C ARG A 62 -18.90 -1.20 7.26
N LYS A 63 -19.46 -1.89 6.26
CA LYS A 63 -20.81 -2.50 6.32
C LYS A 63 -20.95 -3.51 7.45
N TYR A 64 -19.92 -4.31 7.71
CA TYR A 64 -19.95 -5.36 8.73
C TYR A 64 -19.07 -5.07 9.96
N GLU A 65 -18.57 -3.84 10.08
CA GLU A 65 -17.73 -3.40 11.21
C GLU A 65 -16.55 -4.37 11.47
N LEU A 66 -15.85 -4.77 10.40
CA LEU A 66 -14.78 -5.75 10.51
C LEU A 66 -13.59 -5.15 11.29
N LYS A 67 -13.25 -5.78 12.42
CA LYS A 67 -12.16 -5.31 13.30
C LYS A 67 -10.81 -5.31 12.57
N ILE A 68 -10.54 -6.37 11.81
CA ILE A 68 -9.27 -6.53 11.10
C ILE A 68 -9.30 -5.67 9.83
N ALA A 69 -8.45 -4.65 9.75
CA ALA A 69 -8.34 -3.77 8.59
C ALA A 69 -7.46 -4.34 7.47
N CYS A 70 -6.44 -5.13 7.83
CA CYS A 70 -5.52 -5.74 6.88
C CYS A 70 -6.16 -6.98 6.21
N PRO A 71 -6.32 -7.00 4.88
CA PRO A 71 -6.93 -8.12 4.17
C PRO A 71 -6.19 -9.45 4.39
N ALA A 72 -4.85 -9.44 4.30
CA ALA A 72 -4.05 -10.63 4.57
C ALA A 72 -4.32 -11.23 5.96
N ALA A 73 -4.38 -10.39 6.99
CA ALA A 73 -4.67 -10.84 8.35
C ALA A 73 -6.13 -11.33 8.48
N TYR A 74 -7.07 -10.69 7.79
CA TYR A 74 -8.48 -11.08 7.83
C TYR A 74 -8.70 -12.47 7.21
N PHE A 75 -8.16 -12.70 6.02
CA PHE A 75 -8.30 -13.98 5.32
C PHE A 75 -7.45 -15.11 5.92
N SER A 76 -6.40 -14.78 6.68
CA SER A 76 -5.61 -15.76 7.43
C SER A 76 -6.25 -16.15 8.78
N SER A 77 -7.05 -15.25 9.37
CA SER A 77 -7.65 -15.48 10.69
C SER A 77 -8.87 -16.41 10.64
N LYS A 78 -8.85 -17.43 11.50
CA LYS A 78 -9.99 -18.32 11.75
C LYS A 78 -11.14 -17.63 12.51
N GLU A 79 -10.88 -16.47 13.12
CA GLU A 79 -11.84 -15.67 13.89
C GLU A 79 -12.55 -14.58 13.04
N SER A 80 -12.42 -14.63 11.71
CA SER A 80 -13.08 -13.70 10.78
C SER A 80 -14.61 -13.82 10.72
N ALA A 81 -15.19 -14.77 11.48
CA ALA A 81 -16.63 -14.93 11.59
C ALA A 81 -17.16 -14.00 12.68
N HIS A 82 -17.65 -12.83 12.27
CA HIS A 82 -18.42 -11.97 13.15
C HIS A 82 -19.66 -12.73 13.63
N GLU A 83 -19.70 -13.09 14.91
CA GLU A 83 -20.84 -13.77 15.56
C GLU A 83 -22.19 -13.17 15.19
N LYS A 84 -22.24 -11.84 15.04
CA LYS A 84 -23.43 -11.08 14.62
C LYS A 84 -23.99 -11.46 13.24
N PHE A 85 -23.15 -11.91 12.32
CA PHE A 85 -23.52 -12.22 10.93
C PHE A 85 -23.36 -13.70 10.58
N ILE A 86 -23.09 -14.56 11.57
CA ILE A 86 -23.07 -16.02 11.40
C ILE A 86 -24.44 -16.46 10.89
N GLY A 87 -24.47 -17.09 9.71
CA GLY A 87 -25.69 -17.55 9.05
C GLY A 87 -26.33 -16.58 8.06
N SER A 88 -25.80 -15.36 7.89
CA SER A 88 -26.26 -14.44 6.85
C SER A 88 -25.81 -14.90 5.46
N SER A 89 -26.77 -15.22 4.59
CA SER A 89 -26.51 -15.61 3.19
C SER A 89 -25.92 -14.46 2.37
N GLU A 90 -26.34 -13.22 2.66
CA GLU A 90 -25.83 -12.00 2.02
C GLU A 90 -24.36 -11.78 2.38
N PHE A 91 -24.01 -11.83 3.66
CA PHE A 91 -22.62 -11.70 4.12
C PHE A 91 -21.74 -12.80 3.53
N ALA A 92 -22.22 -14.04 3.50
CA ALA A 92 -21.47 -15.16 2.92
C ALA A 92 -21.21 -14.97 1.42
N ALA A 93 -22.21 -14.47 0.66
CA ALA A 93 -22.06 -14.18 -0.76
C ALA A 93 -21.06 -13.04 -1.00
N GLU A 94 -21.16 -11.92 -0.27
CA GLU A 94 -20.25 -10.79 -0.38
C GLU A 94 -18.81 -11.16 0.06
N LYS A 95 -18.67 -11.91 1.15
CA LYS A 95 -17.37 -12.43 1.62
C LYS A 95 -16.70 -13.26 0.53
N LYS A 96 -17.44 -14.15 -0.13
CA LYS A 96 -16.91 -14.99 -1.22
C LYS A 96 -16.47 -14.18 -2.44
N ILE A 97 -17.23 -13.13 -2.80
CA ILE A 97 -16.85 -12.22 -3.89
C ILE A 97 -15.54 -11.50 -3.56
N ILE A 98 -15.40 -11.02 -2.33
CA ILE A 98 -14.22 -10.25 -1.91
C ILE A 98 -13.01 -11.15 -1.71
N GLU A 99 -13.20 -12.36 -1.21
CA GLU A 99 -12.15 -13.39 -1.15
C GLU A 99 -11.61 -13.69 -2.55
N LYS A 100 -12.50 -13.88 -3.54
CA LYS A 100 -12.09 -14.03 -4.94
C LYS A 100 -11.34 -12.80 -5.45
N SER A 101 -11.84 -11.59 -5.18
CA SER A 101 -11.18 -10.35 -5.59
C SER A 101 -9.81 -10.17 -4.94
N TYR A 102 -9.62 -10.66 -3.70
CA TYR A 102 -8.33 -10.65 -3.02
C TYR A 102 -7.34 -11.61 -3.68
N THR A 103 -7.77 -12.81 -4.08
CA THR A 103 -6.94 -13.74 -4.85
C THR A 103 -6.55 -13.17 -6.21
N GLU A 104 -7.48 -12.57 -6.95
CA GLU A 104 -7.20 -11.89 -8.23
C GLU A 104 -6.17 -10.76 -8.06
N PHE A 105 -6.27 -10.00 -6.96
CA PHE A 105 -5.29 -8.98 -6.61
C PHE A 105 -3.89 -9.59 -6.35
N GLN A 106 -3.80 -10.67 -5.57
CA GLN A 106 -2.53 -11.36 -5.31
C GLN A 106 -1.90 -11.87 -6.62
N GLU A 107 -2.68 -12.53 -7.47
CA GLU A 107 -2.22 -13.03 -8.77
C GLU A 107 -1.76 -11.90 -9.70
N ALA A 108 -2.45 -10.76 -9.69
CA ALA A 108 -2.07 -9.60 -10.50
C ALA A 108 -0.71 -9.02 -10.05
N LEU A 109 -0.44 -9.00 -8.74
CA LEU A 109 0.86 -8.57 -8.22
C LEU A 109 2.00 -9.50 -8.63
N GLU A 110 1.79 -10.81 -8.55
CA GLU A 110 2.76 -11.81 -9.01
C GLU A 110 3.00 -11.70 -10.52
N LYS A 111 1.95 -11.50 -11.32
CA LYS A 111 2.09 -11.30 -12.77
C LYS A 111 2.88 -10.03 -13.10
N ASN A 112 2.66 -8.96 -12.33
CA ASN A 112 3.36 -7.70 -12.52
C ASN A 112 4.85 -7.81 -12.20
N SER A 113 5.23 -8.56 -11.15
CA SER A 113 6.64 -8.80 -10.81
C SER A 113 7.36 -9.58 -11.92
N VAL A 114 6.71 -10.59 -12.50
CA VAL A 114 7.26 -11.39 -13.62
C VAL A 114 7.44 -10.57 -14.91
N ASN A 115 6.50 -9.69 -15.23
CA ASN A 115 6.58 -8.87 -16.45
C ASN A 115 7.61 -7.74 -16.34
N ALA A 116 7.93 -7.29 -15.12
CA ALA A 116 8.93 -6.26 -14.87
C ALA A 116 10.33 -6.68 -15.33
N SER A 117 10.66 -7.96 -15.15
CA SER A 117 11.90 -8.58 -15.61
C SER A 117 12.03 -8.64 -17.14
N ALA A 118 10.94 -8.38 -17.88
CA ALA A 118 10.88 -8.49 -19.35
C ALA A 118 10.78 -7.14 -20.09
N SER A 119 10.52 -6.01 -19.40
CA SER A 119 10.40 -4.70 -20.07
C SER A 119 10.77 -3.53 -19.15
N VAL A 120 11.89 -2.87 -19.45
CA VAL A 120 12.27 -1.58 -18.86
C VAL A 120 12.06 -0.52 -19.95
N SER A 121 10.95 0.22 -19.89
CA SER A 121 10.79 1.45 -20.67
C SER A 121 10.27 2.55 -19.75
N GLY A 122 11.09 3.58 -19.53
CA GLY A 122 10.99 4.52 -18.42
C GLY A 122 10.20 5.81 -18.64
N ASP A 123 9.38 5.95 -19.69
CA ASP A 123 8.76 7.26 -19.98
C ASP A 123 7.27 7.16 -20.30
N ARG A 124 6.39 7.22 -19.29
CA ARG A 124 4.97 7.59 -19.47
C ARG A 124 4.38 8.26 -18.22
N PRO A 125 3.53 9.29 -18.36
CA PRO A 125 2.85 9.92 -17.23
C PRO A 125 1.71 9.02 -16.71
N PRO A 126 1.55 8.84 -15.39
CA PRO A 126 0.51 7.98 -14.85
C PRO A 126 -0.81 8.72 -14.65
N LEU A 127 -1.89 8.10 -15.12
CA LEU A 127 -3.26 8.48 -14.81
C LEU A 127 -3.69 7.87 -13.46
N ILE A 128 -3.19 8.45 -12.37
CA ILE A 128 -3.71 8.51 -10.99
C ILE A 128 -3.26 9.90 -10.51
N GLU A 129 -4.09 10.67 -9.81
CA GLU A 129 -3.66 11.98 -9.27
C GLU A 129 -2.66 11.76 -8.11
N VAL A 130 -1.42 11.48 -8.49
CA VAL A 130 -0.23 11.49 -7.65
C VAL A 130 0.25 12.92 -7.63
N GLY A 131 0.32 13.54 -6.44
CA GLY A 131 0.92 14.85 -6.30
C GLY A 131 2.43 14.73 -6.48
N TYR A 132 2.96 15.16 -7.62
CA TYR A 132 4.40 15.21 -7.90
C TYR A 132 5.00 16.47 -7.22
N ARG A 133 5.97 16.33 -6.31
CA ARG A 133 6.84 17.42 -5.83
C ARG A 133 8.30 17.13 -6.18
N TYR A 134 8.54 16.71 -7.42
CA TYR A 134 9.90 16.46 -7.90
C TYR A 134 10.58 17.77 -8.26
N PHE A 135 11.53 18.22 -7.44
CA PHE A 135 12.69 19.06 -7.86
C PHE A 135 13.86 19.03 -6.84
N THR A 136 13.81 18.23 -5.76
CA THR A 136 14.84 18.26 -4.71
C THR A 136 15.06 16.88 -4.08
N ALA A 137 16.28 16.58 -3.64
CA ALA A 137 16.59 15.39 -2.82
C ALA A 137 15.92 15.40 -1.42
N VAL A 138 15.23 16.49 -1.07
CA VAL A 138 14.52 16.70 0.20
C VAL A 138 13.00 16.81 -0.01
N GLU A 139 12.47 16.22 -1.09
CA GLU A 139 11.02 16.25 -1.39
C GLU A 139 10.18 15.72 -0.23
N ASP A 140 10.63 14.65 0.40
CA ASP A 140 10.00 14.00 1.55
C ASP A 140 9.86 14.96 2.73
N ALA A 141 10.94 15.67 3.06
CA ALA A 141 10.97 16.67 4.11
C ALA A 141 10.05 17.85 3.76
N LEU A 142 10.07 18.33 2.52
CA LEU A 142 9.21 19.43 2.07
C LEU A 142 7.73 19.06 2.05
N THR A 143 7.42 17.82 1.70
CA THR A 143 6.06 17.26 1.72
C THR A 143 5.56 17.14 3.14
N SER A 144 6.38 16.57 4.04
CA SER A 144 6.09 16.51 5.47
C SER A 144 5.86 17.90 6.07
N ILE A 145 6.74 18.86 5.83
CA ILE A 145 6.59 20.26 6.29
C ILE A 145 5.29 20.86 5.77
N SER A 146 4.98 20.68 4.48
CA SER A 146 3.75 21.23 3.91
C SER A 146 2.48 20.59 4.48
N LEU A 147 2.51 19.30 4.82
CA LEU A 147 1.40 18.64 5.50
C LEU A 147 1.25 19.22 6.91
N HIS A 148 2.35 19.37 7.64
CA HIS A 148 2.35 20.01 8.96
C HIS A 148 1.84 21.46 8.93
N CYS A 149 2.21 22.27 7.93
CA CYS A 149 1.67 23.62 7.73
C CYS A 149 0.16 23.63 7.46
N LYS A 150 -0.41 22.54 6.93
CA LYS A 150 -1.86 22.36 6.75
C LYS A 150 -2.56 21.79 8.00
N GLY A 151 -1.86 21.72 9.13
CA GLY A 151 -2.41 21.25 10.41
C GLY A 151 -2.33 19.74 10.62
N TRP A 152 -1.60 18.99 9.78
CA TRP A 152 -1.42 17.55 9.98
C TRP A 152 -0.45 17.29 11.13
N ILE A 153 -0.72 16.24 11.90
CA ILE A 153 0.13 15.75 12.99
C ILE A 153 0.78 14.45 12.52
N SER A 154 2.09 14.33 12.71
CA SER A 154 2.84 13.11 12.39
C SER A 154 3.00 12.26 13.64
N VAL A 155 3.02 10.94 13.44
CA VAL A 155 3.30 9.96 14.49
C VAL A 155 4.35 9.01 13.94
N TYR A 156 5.38 8.76 14.74
CA TYR A 156 6.44 7.82 14.42
C TYR A 156 6.25 6.53 15.22
N ILE A 157 6.29 5.39 14.54
CA ILE A 157 6.17 4.06 15.16
C ILE A 157 7.49 3.32 14.90
N ALA A 158 8.18 2.96 15.97
CA ALA A 158 9.37 2.12 15.94
C ALA A 158 9.05 0.72 16.50
N PRO A 159 8.62 -0.24 15.66
CA PRO A 159 8.36 -1.60 16.11
C PRO A 159 9.66 -2.31 16.52
N ALA A 160 9.54 -3.33 17.37
CA ALA A 160 10.68 -4.10 17.88
C ALA A 160 11.49 -4.82 16.76
N SER A 161 10.85 -5.12 15.63
CA SER A 161 11.52 -5.60 14.43
C SER A 161 11.38 -4.53 13.34
N PRO A 162 12.48 -4.07 12.71
CA PRO A 162 12.41 -3.01 11.73
C PRO A 162 11.64 -3.48 10.48
N CYS A 163 10.67 -2.67 10.05
CA CYS A 163 9.87 -2.95 8.85
C CYS A 163 10.70 -2.85 7.55
N PHE A 164 11.82 -2.13 7.60
CA PHE A 164 12.76 -1.97 6.49
C PHE A 164 14.18 -2.11 7.01
N LEU A 165 15.01 -2.86 6.28
CA LEU A 165 16.44 -2.96 6.53
C LEU A 165 17.16 -2.11 5.48
N GLY A 166 17.53 -0.88 5.86
CA GLY A 166 18.32 -0.01 4.99
C GLY A 166 19.75 -0.53 4.82
N ALA A 167 20.33 -0.29 3.65
CA ALA A 167 21.76 -0.51 3.42
C ALA A 167 22.50 0.83 3.52
N SER A 168 23.50 0.90 4.40
CA SER A 168 24.38 2.07 4.50
C SER A 168 25.51 1.95 3.48
N THR A 169 25.97 3.08 2.95
CA THR A 169 27.21 3.13 2.16
C THR A 169 28.38 2.72 3.04
N THR A 170 29.23 1.82 2.55
CA THR A 170 30.40 1.31 3.27
C THR A 170 31.71 1.98 2.83
N ASN A 171 31.65 2.89 1.86
CA ASN A 171 32.81 3.64 1.38
C ASN A 171 32.51 5.14 1.24
N LEU A 172 33.58 5.92 1.30
CA LEU A 172 33.53 7.39 1.33
C LEU A 172 33.02 7.99 0.01
N ASN A 173 33.35 7.38 -1.13
CA ASN A 173 32.90 7.89 -2.42
C ASN A 173 31.37 7.81 -2.52
N ASP A 174 30.78 6.68 -2.14
CA ASP A 174 29.33 6.50 -2.17
C ASP A 174 28.61 7.40 -1.14
N MET A 175 29.25 7.67 0.01
CA MET A 175 28.70 8.60 1.00
C MET A 175 28.66 10.06 0.50
N LEU A 176 29.62 10.47 -0.34
CA LEU A 176 29.71 11.85 -0.85
C LEU A 176 28.72 12.16 -1.98
N VAL A 177 28.09 11.14 -2.57
CA VAL A 177 27.05 11.27 -3.62
C VAL A 177 25.66 10.83 -3.15
N GLN A 178 25.49 10.48 -1.87
CA GLN A 178 24.18 10.39 -1.23
C GLN A 178 23.68 11.78 -0.82
#